data_AF-A0A7D9L565-F1
#
_entry.id   AF-A0A7D9L565-F1
#
_cell.length_a   1.000
_cell.length_b   1.000
_cell.length_c   1.000
_cell.angle_alpha   90.00
_cell.angle_beta   90.00
_cell.angle_gamma   90.00
#
_symmetry.space_group_name_H-M   'P 1'
#
loop_
_entity.id
_entity.type
_entity.pdbx_description
1 polymer ?
#
loop_
_entity_poly.entity_id
_entity_poly.type
_entity_poly.pdbx_seq_one_letter_code
_entity_poly.pdbx_strand_id
1 'polypeptide(L)'
;MITFSYQAPPACQQLMDDVESTIRHAIVEEEGVPIETVTNFEEVCEEIKGKLESLRDTPNRLENPMIYHLDVGAMYPNIILTNRLQPSAMVDETTCARCDFNKPGAKCQRDMKWMWRGEYSPASRNEYQTIKQQLEVEKIPGLEPGDPPRSFHSLMNSERAQMEKKRLAEYCHKAYKKTKITKVEERETTICQRENSFYVDTVRAFRDRRYEFKGQLKIWKKKLSAAMDKGDAQEIKSCKSKEVLYDSLQLAHKCILNSFYGYVMRKGARWYSMEMAGIVCCTGASIIKRAREIVEQIGRPLELDTDGIWCILPASFPENFQVTTTHPKKSKVTISYPGAMLNIMVKNYFTNDQYQELVDREDIRYTIRSENSIFFEVDGPYKAMILPAAKEEGKKLKKRYAVFNEDGSLAELKGFEVKRRGELQLIKNFQSSVFESFLLGTNLQEVYNAVGKVANYWLDVLYTQAANMPDTELCNLICENRSMSRKLEEYGSQKSTSISTAKRLAEFLGDQMVKDKGLSCKFIIAKKPEGSPVTERAIPLAIFQTEDGVKRHYLRRWLKSPGLTNFDIRNILDWEYYIERLNSAIQKIITIPAAIQE
;
A
#
# COMPACT_ATOMS: atom_id res chain seq x y z
N MET A 1 -13.11 24.46 10.20
CA MET A 1 -11.80 25.15 10.20
C MET A 1 -10.82 24.35 11.04
N ILE A 2 -9.52 24.42 10.75
CA ILE A 2 -8.45 23.74 11.47
C ILE A 2 -7.45 24.78 11.96
N THR A 3 -6.96 24.62 13.19
CA THR A 3 -5.84 25.40 13.69
C THR A 3 -4.54 24.91 13.06
N PHE A 4 -3.88 25.80 12.34
CA PHE A 4 -2.51 25.63 11.87
C PHE A 4 -1.61 26.47 12.76
N SER A 5 -0.60 25.83 13.35
CA SER A 5 0.45 26.48 14.11
C SER A 5 1.77 26.11 13.46
N TYR A 6 2.35 27.04 12.70
CA TYR A 6 3.64 26.81 12.09
C TYR A 6 4.73 27.07 13.12
N GLN A 7 5.56 26.05 13.36
CA GLN A 7 6.70 26.17 14.25
C GLN A 7 7.88 26.93 13.61
N ALA A 8 7.81 27.30 12.33
CA ALA A 8 8.97 27.78 11.59
C ALA A 8 8.68 28.95 10.63
N PRO A 9 8.69 30.22 11.09
CA PRO A 9 8.95 31.37 10.23
C PRO A 9 10.15 31.17 9.26
N PRO A 10 11.24 30.44 9.64
CA PRO A 10 12.33 30.12 8.72
C PRO A 10 11.93 29.30 7.50
N ALA A 11 10.92 28.42 7.57
CA ALA A 11 10.53 27.57 6.46
C ALA A 11 9.84 28.36 5.35
N CYS A 12 8.89 29.22 5.72
CA CYS A 12 8.26 30.14 4.77
C CYS A 12 9.29 31.11 4.18
N GLN A 13 10.23 31.61 4.99
CA GLN A 13 11.31 32.46 4.49
C GLN A 13 12.19 31.73 3.47
N GLN A 14 12.62 30.51 3.77
CA GLN A 14 13.40 29.70 2.82
C GLN A 14 12.63 29.47 1.52
N LEU A 15 11.34 29.13 1.61
CA LEU A 15 10.50 28.98 0.41
C LEU A 15 10.39 30.28 -0.38
N MET A 16 10.29 31.45 0.29
CA MET A 16 10.27 32.76 -0.35
C MET A 16 11.58 33.04 -1.11
N ASP A 17 12.72 32.76 -0.48
CA ASP A 17 14.05 32.93 -1.06
C ASP A 17 14.24 32.03 -2.29
N ASP A 18 13.63 30.84 -2.27
CA ASP A 18 13.73 29.83 -3.33
C ASP A 18 12.68 29.96 -4.45
N VAL A 19 11.66 30.86 -4.34
CA VAL A 19 10.52 30.94 -5.28
C VAL A 19 10.96 31.05 -6.73
N GLU A 20 11.89 31.96 -7.05
CA GLU A 20 12.31 32.21 -8.43
C GLU A 20 12.98 30.99 -9.04
N SER A 21 13.83 30.30 -8.27
CA SER A 21 14.49 29.07 -8.71
C SER A 21 13.49 27.93 -8.90
N THR A 22 12.50 27.85 -8.02
CA THR A 22 11.44 26.84 -8.02
C THR A 22 10.54 26.98 -9.24
N ILE A 23 10.02 28.20 -9.48
CA ILE A 23 9.13 28.46 -10.63
C ILE A 23 9.89 28.36 -11.94
N ARG A 24 11.14 28.84 -12.01
CA ARG A 24 11.98 28.65 -13.19
C ARG A 24 12.19 27.17 -13.50
N HIS A 25 12.45 26.34 -12.49
CA HIS A 25 12.61 24.89 -12.66
C HIS A 25 11.32 24.25 -13.20
N ALA A 26 10.18 24.58 -12.61
CA ALA A 26 8.88 24.06 -13.06
C ALA A 26 8.56 24.45 -14.52
N ILE A 27 8.85 25.70 -14.91
CA ILE A 27 8.64 26.17 -16.29
C ILE A 27 9.56 25.46 -17.29
N VAL A 28 10.86 25.44 -17.00
CA VAL A 28 11.88 25.03 -17.98
C VAL A 28 12.04 23.52 -18.04
N GLU A 29 12.14 22.85 -16.90
CA GLU A 29 12.47 21.42 -16.83
C GLU A 29 11.21 20.54 -16.81
N GLU A 30 10.21 20.89 -15.99
CA GLU A 30 8.99 20.07 -15.86
C GLU A 30 8.06 20.29 -17.06
N GLU A 31 7.88 21.55 -17.47
CA GLU A 31 6.99 21.92 -18.56
C GLU A 31 7.71 22.10 -19.92
N GLY A 32 9.04 22.11 -19.97
CA GLY A 32 9.77 22.22 -21.24
C GLY A 32 9.50 23.54 -21.98
N VAL A 33 9.17 24.60 -21.26
CA VAL A 33 8.91 25.94 -21.81
C VAL A 33 10.16 26.79 -21.64
N PRO A 34 10.73 27.36 -22.72
CA PRO A 34 11.86 28.27 -22.60
C PRO A 34 11.47 29.54 -21.86
N ILE A 35 12.29 29.96 -20.89
CA ILE A 35 11.95 31.05 -19.97
C ILE A 35 11.74 32.39 -20.69
N GLU A 36 12.45 32.62 -21.78
CA GLU A 36 12.35 33.79 -22.64
C GLU A 36 10.98 33.95 -23.30
N THR A 37 10.19 32.88 -23.36
CA THR A 37 8.82 32.92 -23.90
C THR A 37 7.77 33.31 -22.85
N VAL A 38 8.15 33.37 -21.57
CA VAL A 38 7.24 33.66 -20.47
C VAL A 38 7.08 35.17 -20.30
N THR A 39 5.83 35.64 -20.21
CA THR A 39 5.54 37.08 -20.19
C THR A 39 5.20 37.63 -18.80
N ASN A 40 4.90 36.77 -17.83
CA ASN A 40 4.43 37.16 -16.49
C ASN A 40 5.20 36.46 -15.36
N PHE A 41 6.49 36.16 -15.58
CA PHE A 41 7.31 35.42 -14.60
C PHE A 41 7.43 36.14 -13.25
N GLU A 42 7.75 37.43 -13.28
CA GLU A 42 7.92 38.26 -12.06
C GLU A 42 6.61 38.40 -11.29
N GLU A 43 5.50 38.63 -11.99
CA GLU A 43 4.15 38.72 -11.39
C GLU A 43 3.79 37.44 -10.62
N VAL A 44 4.01 36.27 -11.23
CA VAL A 44 3.75 34.97 -10.58
C VAL A 44 4.64 34.80 -9.35
N CYS A 45 5.92 35.17 -9.42
CA CYS A 45 6.84 35.06 -8.30
C CYS A 45 6.41 35.96 -7.13
N GLU A 46 6.04 37.22 -7.40
CA GLU A 46 5.60 38.16 -6.37
C GLU A 46 4.26 37.74 -5.74
N GLU A 47 3.32 37.17 -6.52
CA GLU A 47 2.07 36.63 -5.97
C GLU A 47 2.33 35.48 -4.98
N ILE A 48 3.25 34.56 -5.33
CA ILE A 48 3.65 33.46 -4.45
C ILE A 48 4.34 33.99 -3.19
N LYS A 49 5.32 34.89 -3.34
CA LYS A 49 6.04 35.50 -2.22
C LYS A 49 5.08 36.21 -1.27
N GLY A 50 4.11 36.97 -1.78
CA GLY A 50 3.10 37.65 -0.95
C GLY A 50 2.22 36.68 -0.14
N LYS A 51 1.82 35.55 -0.73
CA LYS A 51 1.08 34.49 0.01
C LYS A 51 1.95 33.86 1.10
N LEU A 52 3.22 33.54 0.80
CA LEU A 52 4.15 32.98 1.77
C LEU A 52 4.52 33.96 2.90
N GLU A 53 4.66 35.24 2.58
CA GLU A 53 4.87 36.32 3.55
C GLU A 53 3.71 36.40 4.55
N SER A 54 2.47 36.37 4.05
CA SER A 54 1.27 36.36 4.89
C SER A 54 1.21 35.16 5.84
N LEU A 55 1.74 34.01 5.42
CA LEU A 55 1.86 32.81 6.25
C LEU A 55 2.99 32.91 7.27
N ARG A 56 4.14 33.49 6.89
CA ARG A 56 5.29 33.74 7.77
C ARG A 56 4.92 34.69 8.91
N ASP A 57 4.25 35.80 8.57
CA ASP A 57 3.98 36.90 9.50
C ASP A 57 2.79 36.60 10.41
N THR A 58 1.87 35.74 9.97
CA THR A 58 0.75 35.25 10.78
C THR A 58 0.77 33.72 10.84
N PRO A 59 1.65 33.11 11.65
CA PRO A 59 1.88 31.68 11.61
C PRO A 59 0.86 30.84 12.39
N ASN A 60 0.05 31.47 13.25
CA ASN A 60 -1.05 30.83 13.96
C ASN A 60 -2.36 31.27 13.33
N ARG A 61 -3.03 30.34 12.65
CA ARG A 61 -4.22 30.62 11.85
C ARG A 61 -5.33 29.60 12.08
N LEU A 62 -6.56 30.07 12.00
CA LEU A 62 -7.75 29.23 11.94
C LEU A 62 -8.39 29.43 10.57
N GLU A 63 -8.21 28.45 9.69
CA GLU A 63 -8.75 28.51 8.32
C GLU A 63 -9.18 27.12 7.83
N ASN A 64 -9.81 27.06 6.65
CA ASN A 64 -10.18 25.79 6.05
C ASN A 64 -8.93 25.10 5.47
N PRO A 65 -8.81 23.77 5.63
CA PRO A 65 -7.71 23.03 5.02
C PRO A 65 -7.97 22.76 3.53
N MET A 66 -6.90 22.65 2.75
CA MET A 66 -6.86 22.01 1.45
C MET A 66 -6.23 20.62 1.60
N ILE A 67 -6.96 19.57 1.21
CA ILE A 67 -6.49 18.18 1.30
C ILE A 67 -5.77 17.82 0.01
N TYR A 68 -4.48 17.49 0.09
CA TYR A 68 -3.66 17.07 -1.05
C TYR A 68 -3.08 15.68 -0.86
N HIS A 69 -2.85 15.02 -2.00
CA HIS A 69 -1.97 13.88 -2.12
C HIS A 69 -0.78 14.26 -2.98
N LEU A 70 0.41 14.26 -2.39
CA LEU A 70 1.68 14.55 -3.06
C LEU A 70 2.39 13.22 -3.32
N ASP A 71 2.34 12.71 -4.55
CA ASP A 71 2.78 11.35 -4.92
C ASP A 71 3.90 11.36 -5.95
N VAL A 72 4.93 10.55 -5.78
CA VAL A 72 6.02 10.45 -6.77
C VAL A 72 5.59 9.57 -7.95
N GLY A 73 5.43 10.19 -9.11
CA GLY A 73 5.03 9.52 -10.34
C GLY A 73 5.99 8.39 -10.71
N ALA A 74 5.50 7.13 -10.66
CA ALA A 74 6.31 5.94 -10.94
C ALA A 74 7.66 5.90 -10.18
N MET A 75 7.60 6.14 -8.86
CA MET A 75 8.74 6.31 -7.97
C MET A 75 9.91 5.33 -8.21
N TYR A 76 9.72 4.02 -7.98
CA TYR A 76 10.81 3.05 -8.08
C TYR A 76 11.43 2.95 -9.48
N PRO A 77 10.65 2.87 -10.58
CA PRO A 77 11.20 2.99 -11.93
C PRO A 77 12.05 4.25 -12.13
N ASN A 78 11.58 5.42 -11.70
CA ASN A 78 12.33 6.65 -11.89
C ASN A 78 13.59 6.74 -11.01
N ILE A 79 13.59 6.13 -9.81
CA ILE A 79 14.81 5.96 -9.01
C ILE A 79 15.82 5.03 -9.73
N ILE A 80 15.34 3.93 -10.29
CA ILE A 80 16.14 2.98 -11.09
C ILE A 80 16.78 3.71 -12.27
N LEU A 81 15.98 4.47 -13.03
CA LEU A 81 16.44 5.19 -14.20
C LEU A 81 17.44 6.29 -13.83
N THR A 82 17.13 7.11 -12.82
CA THR A 82 17.97 8.22 -12.36
C THR A 82 19.36 7.76 -11.91
N ASN A 83 19.42 6.68 -11.12
CA ASN A 83 20.69 6.19 -10.56
C ASN A 83 21.33 5.08 -11.41
N ARG A 84 20.78 4.80 -12.60
CA ARG A 84 21.26 3.77 -13.54
C ARG A 84 21.37 2.38 -12.89
N LEU A 85 20.39 2.04 -12.03
CA LEU A 85 20.42 0.84 -11.21
C LEU A 85 20.06 -0.40 -12.02
N GLN A 86 20.95 -1.38 -12.01
CA GLN A 86 20.70 -2.69 -12.59
C GLN A 86 21.59 -3.74 -11.94
N PRO A 87 21.17 -5.02 -11.92
CA PRO A 87 21.90 -6.04 -11.17
C PRO A 87 23.35 -6.24 -11.64
N SER A 88 23.62 -6.12 -12.94
CA SER A 88 24.98 -6.23 -13.49
C SER A 88 25.88 -5.05 -13.17
N ALA A 89 25.33 -3.89 -12.79
CA ALA A 89 26.11 -2.70 -12.47
C ALA A 89 26.56 -2.65 -11.00
N MET A 90 26.09 -3.57 -10.15
CA MET A 90 26.53 -3.68 -8.76
C MET A 90 27.91 -4.34 -8.74
N VAL A 91 28.94 -3.53 -8.55
CA VAL A 91 30.35 -3.96 -8.65
C VAL A 91 31.04 -3.85 -7.31
N ASP A 92 32.05 -4.68 -7.10
CA ASP A 92 32.97 -4.60 -5.97
C ASP A 92 34.33 -4.05 -6.41
N GLU A 93 35.22 -3.82 -5.45
CA GLU A 93 36.59 -3.35 -5.72
C GLU A 93 37.34 -4.31 -6.66
N THR A 94 37.12 -5.62 -6.54
CA THR A 94 37.83 -6.61 -7.36
C THR A 94 37.42 -6.53 -8.83
N THR A 95 36.14 -6.29 -9.11
CA THR A 95 35.61 -6.07 -10.46
C THR A 95 36.12 -4.75 -11.03
N CYS A 96 36.07 -3.68 -10.25
CA CYS A 96 36.58 -2.37 -10.65
C CYS A 96 38.09 -2.39 -10.94
N ALA A 97 38.89 -3.10 -10.14
CA ALA A 97 40.34 -3.20 -10.32
C ALA A 97 40.74 -3.82 -11.67
N ARG A 98 39.90 -4.67 -12.25
CA ARG A 98 40.12 -5.32 -13.55
C ARG A 98 39.62 -4.51 -14.74
N CYS A 99 38.97 -3.37 -14.50
CA CYS A 99 38.33 -2.57 -15.54
C CYS A 99 39.34 -1.63 -16.19
N ASP A 100 39.39 -1.60 -17.53
CA ASP A 100 40.27 -0.71 -18.30
C ASP A 100 40.00 0.79 -18.05
N PHE A 101 38.80 1.10 -17.53
CA PHE A 101 38.37 2.44 -17.18
C PHE A 101 38.74 2.86 -15.75
N ASN A 102 39.30 1.97 -14.94
CA ASN A 102 39.74 2.28 -13.58
C ASN A 102 41.06 3.08 -13.60
N LYS A 103 40.94 4.35 -13.94
CA LYS A 103 42.05 5.32 -14.04
C LYS A 103 41.88 6.41 -12.97
N PRO A 104 42.97 7.09 -12.56
CA PRO A 104 42.87 8.24 -11.68
C PRO A 104 41.84 9.26 -12.21
N GLY A 105 40.92 9.69 -11.35
CA GLY A 105 39.85 10.62 -11.72
C GLY A 105 38.62 9.98 -12.41
N ALA A 106 38.52 8.65 -12.47
CA ALA A 106 37.33 7.97 -12.97
C ALA A 106 36.09 8.36 -12.14
N LYS A 107 35.05 8.87 -12.82
CA LYS A 107 33.77 9.29 -12.20
C LYS A 107 32.64 8.28 -12.37
N CYS A 108 32.94 7.04 -12.74
CA CYS A 108 31.93 6.03 -13.06
C CYS A 108 31.50 5.17 -11.86
N GLN A 109 32.17 5.30 -10.71
CA GLN A 109 31.80 4.62 -9.47
C GLN A 109 30.86 5.53 -8.68
N ARG A 110 29.60 5.12 -8.57
CA ARG A 110 28.59 5.80 -7.76
C ARG A 110 28.28 4.94 -6.55
N ASP A 111 28.70 5.36 -5.37
CA ASP A 111 28.41 4.64 -4.13
C ASP A 111 27.06 5.07 -3.56
N MET A 112 26.21 4.08 -3.22
CA MET A 112 24.90 4.33 -2.64
C MET A 112 24.67 3.46 -1.42
N LYS A 113 24.11 4.11 -0.38
CA LYS A 113 23.76 3.47 0.89
C LYS A 113 22.41 2.78 0.81
N TRP A 114 22.29 1.66 1.52
CA TRP A 114 21.06 0.91 1.69
C TRP A 114 21.00 0.18 3.02
N MET A 115 19.79 -0.13 3.49
CA MET A 115 19.60 -0.82 4.77
C MET A 115 19.39 -2.32 4.56
N TRP A 116 20.33 -3.13 5.06
CA TRP A 116 20.16 -4.56 5.15
C TRP A 116 19.43 -4.94 6.44
N ARG A 117 18.45 -5.85 6.35
CA ARG A 117 17.76 -6.41 7.51
C ARG A 117 17.87 -7.93 7.51
N GLY A 118 18.55 -8.47 8.49
CA GLY A 118 18.67 -9.91 8.74
C GLY A 118 17.76 -10.37 9.87
N GLU A 119 17.11 -11.51 9.68
CA GLU A 119 16.48 -12.27 10.75
C GLU A 119 17.14 -13.65 10.84
N TYR A 120 17.86 -13.89 11.92
CA TYR A 120 18.63 -15.12 12.11
C TYR A 120 18.47 -15.69 13.52
N SER A 121 18.85 -16.96 13.68
CA SER A 121 18.81 -17.65 14.97
C SER A 121 19.78 -17.01 15.97
N PRO A 122 19.43 -16.86 17.26
CA PRO A 122 20.36 -16.40 18.28
C PRO A 122 21.51 -17.38 18.56
N ALA A 123 21.37 -18.66 18.17
CA ALA A 123 22.37 -19.68 18.43
C ALA A 123 23.68 -19.41 17.68
N SER A 124 24.79 -19.65 18.36
CA SER A 124 26.13 -19.66 17.80
C SER A 124 26.35 -20.84 16.86
N ARG A 125 27.43 -20.77 16.07
CA ARG A 125 27.84 -21.85 15.17
C ARG A 125 28.07 -23.17 15.92
N ASN A 126 28.65 -23.12 17.12
CA ASN A 126 28.94 -24.30 17.93
C ASN A 126 27.65 -24.98 18.40
N GLU A 127 26.67 -24.20 18.87
CA GLU A 127 25.37 -24.75 19.29
C GLU A 127 24.61 -25.36 18.11
N TYR A 128 24.66 -24.72 16.93
CA TYR A 128 24.11 -25.30 15.71
C TYR A 128 24.78 -26.63 15.36
N GLN A 129 26.11 -26.73 15.49
CA GLN A 129 26.84 -27.99 15.24
C GLN A 129 26.43 -29.09 16.22
N THR A 130 26.29 -28.79 17.51
CA THR A 130 25.81 -29.74 18.52
C THR A 130 24.40 -30.24 18.19
N ILE A 131 23.50 -29.34 17.79
CA ILE A 131 22.13 -29.71 17.37
C ILE A 131 22.16 -30.61 16.14
N LYS A 132 23.03 -30.31 15.18
CA LYS A 132 23.19 -31.12 13.98
C LYS A 132 23.67 -32.54 14.32
N GLN A 133 24.67 -32.67 15.20
CA GLN A 133 25.14 -33.98 15.68
C GLN A 133 24.05 -34.78 16.39
N GLN A 134 23.21 -34.12 17.19
CA GLN A 134 22.04 -34.76 17.81
C GLN A 134 21.06 -35.30 16.76
N LEU A 135 20.76 -34.52 15.73
CA LEU A 135 19.89 -34.94 14.64
C LEU A 135 20.48 -36.09 13.82
N GLU A 136 21.81 -36.14 13.65
CA GLU A 136 22.49 -37.21 12.91
C GLU A 136 22.37 -38.59 13.56
N VAL A 137 22.24 -38.65 14.90
CA VAL A 137 22.11 -39.90 15.66
C VAL A 137 20.64 -40.30 15.88
N GLU A 138 19.69 -39.40 15.62
CA GLU A 138 18.26 -39.69 15.79
C GLU A 138 17.73 -40.69 14.75
N LYS A 139 16.95 -41.66 15.23
CA LYS A 139 16.19 -42.57 14.36
C LYS A 139 14.90 -41.89 13.94
N ILE A 140 14.78 -41.62 12.65
CA ILE A 140 13.66 -40.90 12.07
C ILE A 140 12.63 -41.94 11.64
N PRO A 141 11.33 -41.78 11.94
CA PRO A 141 10.32 -42.73 11.48
C PRO A 141 10.34 -42.92 9.95
N GLY A 142 10.01 -44.13 9.52
CA GLY A 142 9.70 -44.42 8.13
C GLY A 142 8.52 -43.57 7.61
N LEU A 143 8.35 -43.51 6.29
CA LEU A 143 7.30 -42.67 5.70
C LEU A 143 5.91 -43.28 5.95
N GLU A 144 5.81 -44.59 5.85
CA GLU A 144 4.58 -45.34 6.07
C GLU A 144 4.62 -46.17 7.37
N PRO A 145 3.45 -46.52 7.94
CA PRO A 145 3.38 -47.42 9.09
C PRO A 145 4.01 -48.79 8.77
N GLY A 146 5.11 -49.12 9.46
CA GLY A 146 5.85 -50.38 9.29
C GLY A 146 7.19 -50.26 8.55
N ASP A 147 7.48 -49.10 7.95
CA ASP A 147 8.77 -48.83 7.31
C ASP A 147 9.94 -48.81 8.32
N PRO A 148 11.16 -49.22 7.92
CA PRO A 148 12.33 -49.13 8.77
C PRO A 148 12.67 -47.66 9.11
N PRO A 149 13.26 -47.39 10.29
CA PRO A 149 13.71 -46.05 10.63
C PRO A 149 14.75 -45.53 9.62
N ARG A 150 14.59 -44.28 9.21
CA ARG A 150 15.48 -43.55 8.32
C ARG A 150 16.58 -42.85 9.12
N SER A 151 17.75 -42.69 8.51
CA SER A 151 18.83 -41.88 9.06
C SER A 151 18.74 -40.44 8.55
N PHE A 152 19.25 -39.49 9.32
CA PHE A 152 19.27 -38.08 8.91
C PHE A 152 19.98 -37.87 7.56
N HIS A 153 21.05 -38.60 7.28
CA HIS A 153 21.78 -38.51 6.01
C HIS A 153 21.00 -39.03 4.80
N SER A 154 20.06 -39.96 5.02
CA SER A 154 19.20 -40.53 3.97
C SER A 154 18.05 -39.59 3.57
N LEU A 155 17.80 -38.53 4.33
CA LEU A 155 16.75 -37.55 4.04
C LEU A 155 17.12 -36.62 2.88
N MET A 156 16.10 -36.10 2.22
CA MET A 156 16.27 -35.04 1.24
C MET A 156 16.78 -33.74 1.90
N ASN A 157 17.51 -32.92 1.15
CA ASN A 157 18.03 -31.63 1.63
C ASN A 157 16.96 -30.73 2.25
N SER A 158 15.76 -30.71 1.68
CA SER A 158 14.63 -29.94 2.19
C SER A 158 14.12 -30.45 3.54
N GLU A 159 14.02 -31.78 3.70
CA GLU A 159 13.59 -32.42 4.95
C GLU A 159 14.62 -32.17 6.06
N ARG A 160 15.91 -32.35 5.75
CA ARG A 160 17.02 -32.03 6.67
C ARG A 160 16.94 -30.59 7.15
N ALA A 161 16.84 -29.65 6.22
CA ALA A 161 16.76 -28.23 6.55
C ALA A 161 15.53 -27.89 7.42
N GLN A 162 14.40 -28.57 7.21
CA GLN A 162 13.20 -28.38 8.01
C GLN A 162 13.38 -28.92 9.44
N MET A 163 13.97 -30.11 9.60
CA MET A 163 14.28 -30.69 10.91
C MET A 163 15.29 -29.84 11.67
N GLU A 164 16.38 -29.43 11.02
CA GLU A 164 17.38 -28.52 11.59
C GLU A 164 16.73 -27.22 12.07
N LYS A 165 15.92 -26.58 11.21
CA LYS A 165 15.25 -25.33 11.55
C LYS A 165 14.26 -25.49 12.72
N LYS A 166 13.51 -26.60 12.76
CA LYS A 166 12.57 -26.90 13.85
C LYS A 166 13.33 -27.08 15.17
N ARG A 167 14.36 -27.93 15.19
CA ARG A 167 15.14 -28.21 16.41
C ARG A 167 15.90 -26.97 16.88
N LEU A 168 16.47 -26.19 15.96
CA LEU A 168 17.13 -24.94 16.26
C LEU A 168 16.15 -23.93 16.87
N ALA A 169 14.94 -23.79 16.33
CA ALA A 169 13.93 -22.89 16.89
C ALA A 169 13.51 -23.30 18.31
N GLU A 170 13.30 -24.60 18.55
CA GLU A 170 12.98 -25.14 19.88
C GLU A 170 14.12 -24.91 20.88
N TYR A 171 15.36 -25.17 20.49
CA TYR A 171 16.54 -24.88 21.29
C TYR A 171 16.61 -23.40 21.64
N CYS A 172 16.48 -22.52 20.65
CA CYS A 172 16.59 -21.09 20.86
C CYS A 172 15.47 -20.56 21.76
N HIS A 173 14.26 -21.07 21.63
CA HIS A 173 13.17 -20.74 22.53
C HIS A 173 13.47 -21.15 23.98
N LYS A 174 14.07 -22.33 24.20
CA LYS A 174 14.45 -22.79 25.54
C LYS A 174 15.62 -21.99 26.13
N ALA A 175 16.71 -21.86 25.38
CA ALA A 175 17.98 -21.27 25.83
C ALA A 175 17.94 -19.74 25.88
N TYR A 176 17.35 -19.08 24.88
CA TYR A 176 17.37 -17.61 24.74
C TYR A 176 16.01 -16.94 24.95
N LYS A 177 14.94 -17.70 25.20
CA LYS A 177 13.55 -17.21 25.28
C LYS A 177 13.07 -16.49 24.01
N LYS A 178 13.79 -16.64 22.90
CA LYS A 178 13.48 -16.06 21.59
C LYS A 178 13.95 -17.00 20.47
N THR A 179 13.21 -17.05 19.38
CA THR A 179 13.53 -17.91 18.22
C THR A 179 14.38 -17.22 17.17
N LYS A 180 14.37 -15.88 17.15
CA LYS A 180 15.10 -15.07 16.17
C LYS A 180 15.61 -13.78 16.81
N ILE A 181 16.68 -13.25 16.23
CA ILE A 181 17.15 -11.88 16.43
C ILE A 181 17.05 -11.14 15.09
N THR A 182 16.60 -9.89 15.16
CA THR A 182 16.58 -8.99 14.01
C THR A 182 17.74 -8.02 14.13
N LYS A 183 18.53 -7.88 13.07
CA LYS A 183 19.59 -6.88 12.96
C LYS A 183 19.36 -6.04 11.72
N VAL A 184 19.56 -4.73 11.85
CA VAL A 184 19.50 -3.77 10.74
C VAL A 184 20.86 -3.10 10.63
N GLU A 185 21.43 -3.08 9.43
CA GLU A 185 22.76 -2.55 9.15
C GLU A 185 22.68 -1.62 7.93
N GLU A 186 23.33 -0.46 8.00
CA GLU A 186 23.60 0.33 6.80
C GLU A 186 24.74 -0.33 6.03
N ARG A 187 24.55 -0.51 4.73
CA ARG A 187 25.53 -1.05 3.78
C ARG A 187 25.68 -0.06 2.64
N GLU A 188 26.78 -0.19 1.92
CA GLU A 188 27.09 0.62 0.76
C GLU A 188 27.41 -0.31 -0.41
N THR A 189 27.08 0.13 -1.62
CA THR A 189 27.34 -0.62 -2.84
C THR A 189 27.69 0.34 -3.96
N THR A 190 28.71 0.00 -4.74
CA THR A 190 29.16 0.76 -5.88
C THR A 190 28.38 0.38 -7.14
N ILE A 191 27.81 1.38 -7.81
CA ILE A 191 27.09 1.24 -9.07
C ILE A 191 27.96 1.75 -10.21
N CYS A 192 28.36 0.85 -11.11
CA CYS A 192 29.07 1.19 -12.33
C CYS A 192 28.18 1.97 -13.31
N GLN A 193 28.50 3.24 -13.53
CA GLN A 193 27.78 4.11 -14.46
C GLN A 193 28.09 3.82 -15.94
N ARG A 194 29.03 2.91 -16.25
CA ARG A 194 29.44 2.55 -17.62
C ARG A 194 28.95 1.18 -18.11
N GLU A 195 28.41 0.35 -17.21
CA GLU A 195 27.93 -1.00 -17.53
C GLU A 195 26.90 -0.98 -18.66
N ASN A 196 26.78 -2.03 -19.47
CA ASN A 196 25.77 -2.12 -20.53
C ASN A 196 24.34 -1.88 -19.98
N SER A 197 23.64 -0.86 -20.46
CA SER A 197 22.38 -0.37 -19.88
C SER A 197 21.12 -1.16 -20.23
N PHE A 198 21.22 -2.38 -20.77
CA PHE A 198 20.05 -3.12 -21.30
C PHE A 198 18.85 -3.19 -20.32
N TYR A 199 19.11 -3.35 -19.01
CA TYR A 199 18.05 -3.43 -18.00
C TYR A 199 17.38 -2.07 -17.80
N VAL A 200 18.18 -1.03 -17.58
CA VAL A 200 17.72 0.37 -17.42
C VAL A 200 16.96 0.83 -18.67
N ASP A 201 17.47 0.53 -19.86
CA ASP A 201 16.84 0.87 -21.14
C ASP A 201 15.50 0.15 -21.31
N THR A 202 15.39 -1.10 -20.86
CA THR A 202 14.12 -1.84 -20.84
C THR A 202 13.10 -1.20 -19.90
N VAL A 203 13.52 -0.79 -18.70
CA VAL A 203 12.65 -0.06 -17.76
C VAL A 203 12.19 1.26 -18.37
N ARG A 204 13.09 2.00 -19.03
CA ARG A 204 12.79 3.27 -19.71
C ARG A 204 11.75 3.08 -20.79
N ALA A 205 11.93 2.09 -21.66
CA ALA A 205 10.99 1.78 -22.74
C ALA A 205 9.57 1.45 -22.21
N PHE A 206 9.45 0.68 -21.12
CA PHE A 206 8.16 0.38 -20.51
C PHE A 206 7.51 1.60 -19.84
N ARG A 207 8.30 2.46 -19.20
CA ARG A 207 7.82 3.72 -18.61
C ARG A 207 7.30 4.66 -19.70
N ASP A 208 8.08 4.88 -20.74
CA ASP A 208 7.74 5.85 -21.79
C ASP A 208 6.50 5.39 -22.56
N ARG A 209 6.41 4.08 -22.88
CA ARG A 209 5.19 3.49 -23.47
C ARG A 209 3.97 3.62 -22.56
N ARG A 210 4.13 3.52 -21.23
CA ARG A 210 3.03 3.80 -20.29
C ARG A 210 2.60 5.26 -20.36
N TYR A 211 3.53 6.20 -20.45
CA TYR A 211 3.22 7.63 -20.57
C TYR A 211 2.46 7.95 -21.87
N GLU A 212 2.80 7.31 -22.98
CA GLU A 212 2.02 7.41 -24.22
C GLU A 212 0.55 7.01 -24.00
N PHE A 213 0.30 5.87 -23.33
CA PHE A 213 -1.06 5.44 -23.02
C PHE A 213 -1.78 6.34 -22.01
N LYS A 214 -1.08 6.86 -20.99
CA LYS A 214 -1.64 7.86 -20.04
C LYS A 214 -2.03 9.14 -20.79
N GLY A 215 -1.22 9.59 -21.74
CA GLY A 215 -1.50 10.73 -22.62
C GLY A 215 -2.73 10.50 -23.49
N GLN A 216 -2.83 9.35 -24.16
CA GLN A 216 -4.01 8.98 -24.94
C GLN A 216 -5.27 8.92 -24.08
N LEU A 217 -5.22 8.32 -22.89
CA LEU A 217 -6.34 8.28 -21.96
C LEU A 217 -6.85 9.70 -21.64
N LYS A 218 -5.94 10.64 -21.35
CA LYS A 218 -6.30 12.04 -21.07
C LYS A 218 -7.01 12.70 -22.26
N ILE A 219 -6.54 12.44 -23.49
CA ILE A 219 -7.18 12.96 -24.72
C ILE A 219 -8.59 12.38 -24.88
N TRP A 220 -8.75 11.06 -24.70
CA TRP A 220 -10.05 10.40 -24.89
C TRP A 220 -11.06 10.75 -23.79
N LYS A 221 -10.63 10.99 -22.55
CA LYS A 221 -11.49 11.56 -21.50
C LYS A 221 -12.05 12.92 -21.88
N LYS A 222 -11.20 13.82 -22.41
CA LYS A 222 -11.66 15.14 -22.90
C LYS A 222 -12.66 15.02 -24.05
N LYS A 223 -12.38 14.13 -25.02
CA LYS A 223 -13.31 13.86 -26.14
C LYS A 223 -14.64 13.28 -25.66
N LEU A 224 -14.61 12.38 -24.68
CA LEU A 224 -15.82 11.82 -24.09
C LEU A 224 -16.68 12.89 -23.43
N SER A 225 -16.08 13.79 -22.64
CA SER A 225 -16.78 14.93 -22.05
C SER A 225 -17.46 15.79 -23.13
N ALA A 226 -16.70 16.18 -24.17
CA ALA A 226 -17.24 16.97 -25.27
C ALA A 226 -18.36 16.25 -26.05
N ALA A 227 -18.28 14.92 -26.19
CA ALA A 227 -19.32 14.12 -26.84
C ALA A 227 -20.58 14.00 -25.95
N MET A 228 -20.42 13.90 -24.64
CA MET A 228 -21.53 13.93 -23.66
C MET A 228 -22.26 15.27 -23.73
N ASP A 229 -21.53 16.39 -23.79
CA ASP A 229 -22.11 17.74 -23.91
C ASP A 229 -22.91 17.92 -25.21
N LYS A 230 -22.49 17.26 -26.30
CA LYS A 230 -23.17 17.28 -27.61
C LYS A 230 -24.37 16.33 -27.70
N GLY A 231 -24.43 15.30 -26.85
CA GLY A 231 -25.50 14.30 -26.86
C GLY A 231 -25.45 13.26 -27.99
N ASP A 232 -24.32 13.09 -28.69
CA ASP A 232 -24.17 12.07 -29.75
C ASP A 232 -23.93 10.67 -29.13
N ALA A 233 -24.96 9.83 -29.13
CA ALA A 233 -24.89 8.48 -28.55
C ALA A 233 -23.84 7.57 -29.20
N GLN A 234 -23.58 7.70 -30.51
CA GLN A 234 -22.60 6.88 -31.21
C GLN A 234 -21.17 7.32 -30.88
N GLU A 235 -20.94 8.63 -30.85
CA GLU A 235 -19.64 9.20 -30.46
C GLU A 235 -19.33 8.91 -28.99
N ILE A 236 -20.30 9.04 -28.09
CA ILE A 236 -20.17 8.70 -26.66
C ILE A 236 -19.75 7.23 -26.49
N LYS A 237 -20.41 6.29 -27.18
CA LYS A 237 -20.08 4.86 -27.10
C LYS A 237 -18.66 4.58 -27.59
N SER A 238 -18.25 5.23 -28.68
CA SER A 238 -16.91 5.10 -29.25
C SER A 238 -15.83 5.64 -28.30
N CYS A 239 -16.01 6.87 -27.81
CA CYS A 239 -15.10 7.54 -26.87
C CYS A 239 -14.96 6.75 -25.56
N LYS A 240 -16.08 6.25 -25.00
CA LYS A 240 -16.07 5.43 -23.78
C LYS A 240 -15.29 4.12 -23.98
N SER A 241 -15.44 3.48 -25.15
CA SER A 241 -14.68 2.27 -25.47
C SER A 241 -13.17 2.54 -25.55
N LYS A 242 -12.77 3.69 -26.11
CA LYS A 242 -11.36 4.11 -26.17
C LYS A 242 -10.80 4.49 -24.81
N GLU A 243 -11.56 5.18 -23.97
CA GLU A 243 -11.19 5.46 -22.58
C GLU A 243 -10.86 4.17 -21.83
N VAL A 244 -11.77 3.19 -21.86
CA VAL A 244 -11.57 1.88 -21.19
C VAL A 244 -10.34 1.16 -21.73
N LEU A 245 -10.12 1.18 -23.05
CA LEU A 245 -8.95 0.56 -23.66
C LEU A 245 -7.64 1.17 -23.15
N TYR A 246 -7.50 2.50 -23.21
CA TYR A 246 -6.26 3.16 -22.81
C TYR A 246 -6.04 3.12 -21.30
N ASP A 247 -7.11 3.14 -20.51
CA ASP A 247 -6.99 2.91 -19.07
C ASP A 247 -6.49 1.49 -18.77
N SER A 248 -7.03 0.49 -19.46
CA SER A 248 -6.57 -0.90 -19.33
C SER A 248 -5.10 -1.06 -19.74
N LEU A 249 -4.68 -0.44 -20.85
CA LEU A 249 -3.30 -0.50 -21.34
C LEU A 249 -2.31 0.18 -20.40
N GLN A 250 -2.62 1.37 -19.88
CA GLN A 250 -1.73 2.05 -18.93
C GLN A 250 -1.64 1.30 -17.60
N LEU A 251 -2.75 0.71 -17.12
CA LEU A 251 -2.76 -0.10 -15.90
C LEU A 251 -1.94 -1.39 -16.06
N ALA A 252 -2.07 -2.08 -17.19
CA ALA A 252 -1.26 -3.26 -17.49
C ALA A 252 0.24 -2.92 -17.47
N HIS A 253 0.63 -1.81 -18.09
CA HIS A 253 2.02 -1.34 -18.07
C HIS A 253 2.45 -0.89 -16.67
N LYS A 254 1.58 -0.25 -15.88
CA LYS A 254 1.84 0.09 -14.47
C LYS A 254 2.21 -1.16 -13.66
N CYS A 255 1.47 -2.26 -13.83
CA CYS A 255 1.74 -3.51 -13.13
C CYS A 255 3.10 -4.11 -13.50
N ILE A 256 3.43 -4.15 -14.80
CA ILE A 256 4.73 -4.66 -15.27
C ILE A 256 5.86 -3.74 -14.80
N LEU A 257 5.68 -2.42 -14.93
CA LEU A 257 6.67 -1.42 -14.56
C LEU A 257 7.04 -1.52 -13.07
N ASN A 258 6.03 -1.64 -12.19
CA ASN A 258 6.24 -1.86 -10.76
C ASN A 258 6.87 -3.23 -10.44
N SER A 259 6.74 -4.20 -11.35
CA SER A 259 7.32 -5.54 -11.19
C SER A 259 8.82 -5.59 -11.46
N PHE A 260 9.43 -4.64 -12.19
CA PHE A 260 10.88 -4.62 -12.41
C PHE A 260 11.67 -4.52 -11.11
N TYR A 261 11.24 -3.65 -10.19
CA TYR A 261 11.84 -3.59 -8.85
C TYR A 261 11.64 -4.92 -8.09
N GLY A 262 10.42 -5.49 -8.13
CA GLY A 262 10.15 -6.77 -7.44
C GLY A 262 10.89 -7.97 -8.05
N TYR A 263 11.20 -7.91 -9.35
CA TYR A 263 11.86 -8.98 -10.09
C TYR A 263 13.27 -9.26 -9.59
N VAL A 264 14.04 -8.23 -9.25
CA VAL A 264 15.44 -8.41 -8.80
C VAL A 264 15.54 -9.11 -7.44
N MET A 265 14.44 -9.23 -6.71
CA MET A 265 14.32 -10.00 -5.46
C MET A 265 13.54 -11.31 -5.61
N ARG A 266 13.09 -11.65 -6.83
CA ARG A 266 12.33 -12.88 -7.08
C ARG A 266 13.24 -14.10 -7.03
N LYS A 267 12.82 -15.13 -6.30
CA LYS A 267 13.51 -16.42 -6.29
C LYS A 267 13.63 -16.99 -7.71
N GLY A 268 14.85 -17.36 -8.11
CA GLY A 268 15.15 -17.86 -9.45
C GLY A 268 15.14 -16.80 -10.55
N ALA A 269 15.18 -15.50 -10.22
CA ALA A 269 15.44 -14.46 -11.20
C ALA A 269 16.85 -14.61 -11.80
N ARG A 270 16.98 -14.34 -13.11
CA ARG A 270 18.28 -14.35 -13.79
C ARG A 270 19.16 -13.18 -13.35
N TRP A 271 18.53 -12.02 -13.14
CA TRP A 271 19.18 -10.80 -12.66
C TRP A 271 18.70 -10.50 -11.25
N TYR A 272 19.13 -11.33 -10.29
CA TYR A 272 18.85 -11.12 -8.87
C TYR A 272 19.88 -10.14 -8.27
N SER A 273 19.42 -9.15 -7.50
CA SER A 273 20.28 -8.29 -6.69
C SER A 273 19.50 -7.73 -5.50
N MET A 274 20.00 -8.02 -4.30
CA MET A 274 19.44 -7.51 -3.05
C MET A 274 19.86 -6.06 -2.82
N GLU A 275 21.09 -5.74 -3.20
CA GLU A 275 21.72 -4.43 -3.13
C GLU A 275 20.89 -3.41 -3.92
N MET A 276 20.59 -3.73 -5.19
CA MET A 276 19.76 -2.89 -6.05
C MET A 276 18.40 -2.61 -5.42
N ALA A 277 17.69 -3.64 -4.95
CA ALA A 277 16.39 -3.46 -4.32
C ALA A 277 16.49 -2.63 -3.03
N GLY A 278 17.53 -2.89 -2.23
CA GLY A 278 17.82 -2.12 -1.02
C GLY A 278 18.03 -0.64 -1.31
N ILE A 279 18.85 -0.31 -2.32
CA ILE A 279 19.13 1.06 -2.74
C ILE A 279 17.86 1.76 -3.21
N VAL A 280 17.04 1.11 -4.05
CA VAL A 280 15.77 1.68 -4.53
C VAL A 280 14.85 2.04 -3.36
N CYS A 281 14.63 1.12 -2.43
CA CYS A 281 13.77 1.38 -1.27
C CYS A 281 14.35 2.42 -0.32
N CYS A 282 15.66 2.40 -0.07
CA CYS A 282 16.32 3.35 0.82
C CYS A 282 16.27 4.77 0.24
N THR A 283 16.54 4.91 -1.06
CA THR A 283 16.43 6.20 -1.77
C THR A 283 15.00 6.71 -1.73
N GLY A 284 14.01 5.84 -2.00
CA GLY A 284 12.60 6.22 -1.95
C GLY A 284 12.16 6.69 -0.57
N ALA A 285 12.53 5.95 0.48
CA ALA A 285 12.25 6.34 1.86
C ALA A 285 12.89 7.69 2.22
N SER A 286 14.11 7.96 1.74
CA SER A 286 14.80 9.25 1.95
C SER A 286 14.10 10.42 1.26
N ILE A 287 13.59 10.22 0.04
CA ILE A 287 12.81 11.24 -0.70
C ILE A 287 11.55 11.61 0.08
N ILE A 288 10.74 10.60 0.46
CA ILE A 288 9.49 10.84 1.19
C ILE A 288 9.73 11.41 2.57
N LYS A 289 10.80 11.01 3.26
CA LYS A 289 11.19 11.58 4.55
C LYS A 289 11.46 13.08 4.43
N ARG A 290 12.24 13.51 3.44
CA ARG A 290 12.53 14.93 3.20
C ARG A 290 11.27 15.71 2.81
N ALA A 291 10.45 15.16 1.90
CA ALA A 291 9.19 15.79 1.53
C ALA A 291 8.26 15.96 2.75
N ARG A 292 8.18 14.96 3.63
CA ARG A 292 7.43 15.06 4.90
C ARG A 292 7.99 16.14 5.80
N GLU A 293 9.31 16.23 5.96
CA GLU A 293 9.95 17.26 6.79
C GLU A 293 9.60 18.68 6.32
N ILE A 294 9.45 18.91 5.01
CA ILE A 294 8.98 20.18 4.45
C ILE A 294 7.48 20.38 4.76
N VAL A 295 6.65 19.38 4.47
CA VAL A 295 5.19 19.43 4.70
C VAL A 295 4.84 19.64 6.18
N GLU A 296 5.62 19.08 7.11
CA GLU A 296 5.45 19.27 8.57
C GLU A 296 5.68 20.72 9.00
N GLN A 297 6.44 21.51 8.25
CA GLN A 297 6.73 22.91 8.57
C GLN A 297 5.68 23.88 8.02
N ILE A 298 4.98 23.50 6.95
CA ILE A 298 4.03 24.35 6.21
C ILE A 298 2.58 23.82 6.22
N GLY A 299 2.32 22.75 6.96
CA GLY A 299 1.03 22.09 6.99
C GLY A 299 1.02 20.93 7.97
N ARG A 300 0.13 19.95 7.75
CA ARG A 300 0.06 18.75 8.58
C ARG A 300 -0.02 17.50 7.70
N PRO A 301 0.97 16.59 7.75
CA PRO A 301 0.84 15.28 7.13
C PRO A 301 -0.19 14.44 7.91
N LEU A 302 -1.05 13.74 7.17
CA LEU A 302 -2.11 12.89 7.69
C LEU A 302 -1.74 11.41 7.62
N GLU A 303 -1.27 10.96 6.45
CA GLU A 303 -0.85 9.58 6.20
C GLU A 303 0.32 9.56 5.20
N LEU A 304 1.26 8.65 5.44
CA LEU A 304 2.42 8.42 4.55
C LEU A 304 2.29 7.02 3.96
N ASP A 305 2.30 6.92 2.64
CA ASP A 305 2.46 5.63 1.96
C ASP A 305 3.89 5.45 1.45
N THR A 306 4.08 4.62 0.43
CA THR A 306 5.40 4.23 -0.07
C THR A 306 6.03 5.34 -0.91
N ASP A 307 5.19 6.02 -1.68
CA ASP A 307 5.49 6.96 -2.75
C ASP A 307 4.79 8.31 -2.58
N GLY A 308 3.90 8.46 -1.60
CA GLY A 308 3.11 9.68 -1.44
C GLY A 308 2.78 10.08 -0.01
N ILE A 309 2.39 11.34 0.14
CA ILE A 309 2.02 12.00 1.38
C ILE A 309 0.61 12.55 1.24
N TRP A 310 -0.31 12.07 2.07
CA TRP A 310 -1.58 12.76 2.29
C TRP A 310 -1.37 13.84 3.32
N CYS A 311 -1.71 15.08 2.99
CA CYS A 311 -1.54 16.22 3.89
C CYS A 311 -2.67 17.22 3.76
N ILE A 312 -2.77 18.07 4.78
CA ILE A 312 -3.55 19.29 4.72
C ILE A 312 -2.62 20.50 4.72
N LEU A 313 -2.84 21.38 3.74
CA LEU A 313 -2.22 22.70 3.66
C LEU A 313 -3.29 23.76 3.95
N PRO A 314 -2.92 24.94 4.45
CA PRO A 314 -3.93 25.98 4.71
C PRO A 314 -4.48 26.57 3.40
N ALA A 315 -5.75 26.95 3.37
CA ALA A 315 -6.40 27.51 2.16
C ALA A 315 -5.69 28.74 1.58
N SER A 316 -4.94 29.47 2.39
CA SER A 316 -4.12 30.61 1.96
C SER A 316 -2.76 30.21 1.38
N PHE A 317 -2.37 28.93 1.44
CA PHE A 317 -1.10 28.45 0.88
C PHE A 317 -1.06 28.60 -0.65
N PRO A 318 0.09 28.99 -1.24
CA PRO A 318 0.23 29.07 -2.69
C PRO A 318 -0.12 27.74 -3.37
N GLU A 319 -1.12 27.76 -4.25
CA GLU A 319 -1.63 26.55 -4.92
C GLU A 319 -1.25 26.53 -6.40
N ASN A 320 -2.13 27.03 -7.27
CA ASN A 320 -2.01 26.95 -8.71
C ASN A 320 -1.84 28.35 -9.30
N PHE A 321 -0.82 28.53 -10.14
CA PHE A 321 -0.51 29.81 -10.79
C PHE A 321 -0.49 29.64 -12.31
N GLN A 322 -1.04 30.61 -13.04
CA GLN A 322 -1.09 30.59 -14.49
C GLN A 322 0.08 31.37 -15.09
N VAL A 323 1.00 30.64 -15.71
CA VAL A 323 2.09 31.21 -16.50
C VAL A 323 1.61 31.41 -17.93
N THR A 324 1.73 32.64 -18.42
CA THR A 324 1.40 33.01 -19.80
C THR A 324 2.67 33.02 -20.63
N THR A 325 2.59 32.43 -21.82
CA THR A 325 3.74 32.27 -22.70
C THR A 325 3.40 32.61 -24.15
N THR A 326 4.41 33.01 -24.91
CA THR A 326 4.34 33.14 -26.36
C THR A 326 4.60 31.81 -27.09
N HIS A 327 4.76 30.70 -26.35
CA HIS A 327 5.04 29.39 -26.92
C HIS A 327 3.83 28.84 -27.71
N PRO A 328 3.99 28.43 -28.99
CA PRO A 328 2.87 28.10 -29.89
C PRO A 328 1.91 27.02 -29.39
N LYS A 329 2.42 26.04 -28.63
CA LYS A 329 1.64 24.90 -28.10
C LYS A 329 1.22 25.07 -26.64
N LYS A 330 1.80 26.02 -25.92
CA LYS A 330 1.68 26.15 -24.46
C LYS A 330 1.46 27.61 -24.04
N SER A 331 0.51 28.29 -24.69
CA SER A 331 0.23 29.71 -24.43
C SER A 331 -0.14 30.00 -22.96
N LYS A 332 -0.68 29.00 -22.25
CA LYS A 332 -0.93 29.02 -20.82
C LYS A 332 -0.50 27.71 -20.18
N VAL A 333 0.22 27.80 -19.08
CA VAL A 333 0.69 26.66 -18.28
C VAL A 333 0.27 26.88 -16.84
N THR A 334 -0.32 25.87 -16.21
CA THR A 334 -0.68 25.92 -14.79
C THR A 334 0.40 25.22 -14.00
N ILE A 335 1.02 25.94 -13.06
CA ILE A 335 2.04 25.41 -12.16
C ILE A 335 1.42 25.22 -10.78
N SER A 336 1.51 24.00 -10.27
CA SER A 336 1.19 23.69 -8.88
C SER A 336 2.41 23.95 -8.00
N TYR A 337 2.38 25.00 -7.19
CA TYR A 337 3.47 25.35 -6.29
C TYR A 337 3.81 24.24 -5.30
N PRO A 338 2.83 23.52 -4.68
CA PRO A 338 3.14 22.38 -3.82
C PRO A 338 4.00 21.30 -4.49
N GLY A 339 3.72 21.00 -5.76
CA GLY A 339 4.50 20.05 -6.55
C GLY A 339 5.89 20.60 -6.90
N ALA A 340 5.94 21.82 -7.42
CA ALA A 340 7.18 22.48 -7.81
C ALA A 340 8.19 22.59 -6.65
N MET A 341 7.71 22.95 -5.45
CA MET A 341 8.51 23.01 -4.22
C MET A 341 9.17 21.66 -3.90
N LEU A 342 8.46 20.55 -4.08
CA LEU A 342 9.03 19.24 -3.82
C LEU A 342 9.94 18.77 -4.96
N ASN A 343 9.63 19.14 -6.19
CA ASN A 343 10.43 18.78 -7.37
C ASN A 343 11.80 19.46 -7.36
N ILE A 344 11.89 20.74 -6.99
CA ILE A 344 13.18 21.41 -6.84
C ILE A 344 14.01 20.78 -5.71
N MET A 345 13.39 20.35 -4.61
CA MET A 345 14.06 19.58 -3.56
C MET A 345 14.58 18.24 -4.11
N VAL A 346 13.77 17.52 -4.86
CA VAL A 346 14.18 16.24 -5.47
C VAL A 346 15.36 16.46 -6.42
N LYS A 347 15.33 17.50 -7.25
CA LYS A 347 16.44 17.89 -8.12
C LYS A 347 17.71 18.15 -7.32
N ASN A 348 17.65 18.97 -6.28
CA ASN A 348 18.82 19.42 -5.54
C ASN A 348 19.52 18.28 -4.77
N TYR A 349 18.75 17.31 -4.25
CA TYR A 349 19.29 16.26 -3.38
C TYR A 349 19.45 14.89 -4.05
N PHE A 350 18.77 14.61 -5.16
CA PHE A 350 18.69 13.26 -5.72
C PHE A 350 19.07 13.16 -7.20
N THR A 351 19.61 14.23 -7.80
CA THR A 351 20.17 14.19 -9.15
C THR A 351 21.43 13.33 -9.21
N ASN A 352 21.58 12.57 -10.28
CA ASN A 352 22.80 11.83 -10.58
C ASN A 352 23.66 12.60 -11.58
N ASP A 353 24.67 13.31 -11.10
CA ASP A 353 25.64 14.04 -11.92
C ASP A 353 26.78 13.15 -12.47
N GLN A 354 26.73 11.84 -12.20
CA GLN A 354 27.72 10.86 -12.63
C GLN A 354 27.21 9.96 -13.77
N TYR A 355 26.01 10.24 -14.31
CA TYR A 355 25.38 9.38 -15.32
C TYR A 355 26.24 9.33 -16.59
N GLN A 356 26.74 8.13 -16.94
CA GLN A 356 27.54 7.96 -18.15
C GLN A 356 26.78 7.22 -19.24
N GLU A 357 26.86 7.76 -20.45
CA GLU A 357 26.21 7.23 -21.63
C GLU A 357 27.24 7.02 -22.74
N LEU A 358 27.18 5.84 -23.37
CA LEU A 358 28.09 5.49 -24.47
C LEU A 358 27.63 6.23 -25.72
N VAL A 359 28.43 7.21 -26.17
CA VAL A 359 28.14 8.01 -27.37
C VAL A 359 28.85 7.51 -28.62
N ASP A 360 29.92 6.72 -28.44
CA ASP A 360 30.69 6.14 -29.53
C ASP A 360 31.01 4.69 -29.20
N ARG A 361 30.56 3.76 -30.05
CA ARG A 361 30.77 2.32 -29.85
C ARG A 361 32.12 1.85 -30.40
N GLU A 362 32.66 2.54 -31.40
CA GLU A 362 33.93 2.15 -32.03
C GLU A 362 35.10 2.55 -31.13
N ASP A 363 35.09 3.80 -30.65
CA ASP A 363 36.12 4.34 -29.75
C ASP A 363 35.81 4.12 -28.24
N ILE A 364 34.67 3.51 -27.93
CA ILE A 364 34.18 3.28 -26.56
C ILE A 364 34.17 4.58 -25.73
N ARG A 365 33.64 5.65 -26.31
CA ARG A 365 33.61 6.99 -25.71
C ARG A 365 32.30 7.21 -24.95
N TYR A 366 32.43 7.71 -23.72
CA TYR A 366 31.31 8.05 -22.86
C TYR A 366 31.21 9.56 -22.63
N THR A 367 29.99 10.08 -22.52
CA THR A 367 29.71 11.42 -22.00
C THR A 367 29.12 11.30 -20.60
N ILE A 368 29.32 12.35 -19.79
CA ILE A 368 28.71 12.49 -18.47
C ILE A 368 27.60 13.52 -18.58
N ARG A 369 26.42 13.22 -18.03
CA ARG A 369 25.30 14.15 -17.92
C ARG A 369 24.62 14.02 -16.56
N SER A 370 23.92 15.07 -16.16
CA SER A 370 23.01 15.01 -15.01
C SER A 370 21.72 14.32 -15.42
N GLU A 371 21.28 13.35 -14.63
CA GLU A 371 20.00 12.65 -14.83
C GLU A 371 19.17 12.75 -13.56
N ASN A 372 17.91 13.14 -13.70
CA ASN A 372 16.88 13.00 -12.69
C ASN A 372 15.51 12.91 -13.36
N SER A 373 14.79 11.83 -13.10
CA SER A 373 13.44 11.60 -13.64
C SER A 373 12.38 11.45 -12.56
N ILE A 374 12.71 11.83 -11.32
CA ILE A 374 11.86 11.68 -10.15
C ILE A 374 11.08 12.98 -9.97
N PHE A 375 9.74 12.91 -10.03
CA PHE A 375 8.86 14.06 -9.87
C PHE A 375 7.66 13.69 -9.00
N PHE A 376 7.27 14.60 -8.13
CA PHE A 376 5.97 14.61 -7.46
C PHE A 376 4.89 15.08 -8.46
N GLU A 377 3.81 14.32 -8.50
CA GLU A 377 2.51 14.68 -9.04
C GLU A 377 1.64 15.14 -7.85
N VAL A 378 0.81 16.15 -8.08
CA VAL A 378 -0.14 16.69 -7.07
C VAL A 378 -1.55 16.28 -7.47
N ASP A 379 -2.24 15.58 -6.58
CA ASP A 379 -3.65 15.26 -6.71
C ASP A 379 -4.46 15.98 -5.61
N GLY A 380 -5.57 16.61 -6.01
CA GLY A 380 -6.43 17.42 -5.15
C GLY A 380 -6.66 18.85 -5.70
N PRO A 381 -7.23 19.77 -4.89
CA PRO A 381 -7.68 19.54 -3.52
C PRO A 381 -8.90 18.61 -3.43
N TYR A 382 -8.99 17.86 -2.34
CA TYR A 382 -10.12 16.98 -2.03
C TYR A 382 -11.06 17.61 -1.00
N LYS A 383 -12.34 17.21 -1.03
CA LYS A 383 -13.39 17.70 -0.13
C LYS A 383 -13.25 17.17 1.28
N ALA A 384 -13.01 15.87 1.41
CA ALA A 384 -12.95 15.19 2.69
C ALA A 384 -12.00 14.00 2.65
N MET A 385 -11.34 13.76 3.79
CA MET A 385 -10.53 12.57 4.04
C MET A 385 -10.84 12.05 5.44
N ILE A 386 -11.19 10.75 5.52
CA ILE A 386 -11.54 10.08 6.77
C ILE A 386 -10.46 9.06 7.09
N LEU A 387 -9.81 9.23 8.23
CA LEU A 387 -8.77 8.34 8.75
C LEU A 387 -9.28 7.65 10.03
N PRO A 388 -9.19 6.31 10.14
CA PRO A 388 -9.59 5.62 11.36
C PRO A 388 -8.48 5.67 12.41
N ALA A 389 -8.85 5.59 13.68
CA ALA A 389 -7.92 5.49 14.81
C ALA A 389 -7.79 4.05 15.31
N ALA A 390 -6.63 3.70 15.89
CA ALA A 390 -6.45 2.41 16.54
C ALA A 390 -7.16 2.40 17.90
N LYS A 391 -7.56 1.20 18.36
CA LYS A 391 -8.08 1.01 19.73
C LYS A 391 -6.99 1.10 20.79
N GLU A 392 -5.75 0.85 20.40
CA GLU A 392 -4.60 0.88 21.29
C GLU A 392 -3.96 2.27 21.27
N GLU A 393 -3.72 2.83 22.45
CA GLU A 393 -3.08 4.13 22.62
C GLU A 393 -1.71 4.18 21.93
N GLY A 394 -1.41 5.29 21.27
CA GLY A 394 -0.15 5.50 20.57
C GLY A 394 0.05 4.67 19.29
N LYS A 395 -0.91 3.78 18.92
CA LYS A 395 -0.85 3.05 17.66
C LYS A 395 -1.64 3.75 16.56
N LYS A 396 -1.08 3.79 15.35
CA LYS A 396 -1.74 4.32 14.14
C LYS A 396 -2.20 3.18 13.24
N LEU A 397 -3.37 3.33 12.62
CA LEU A 397 -3.86 2.40 11.60
C LEU A 397 -3.37 2.85 10.22
N LYS A 398 -2.26 2.27 9.77
CA LYS A 398 -1.71 2.59 8.45
C LYS A 398 -2.53 1.99 7.31
N LYS A 399 -2.48 2.64 6.15
CA LYS A 399 -3.08 2.20 4.87
C LYS A 399 -4.59 2.00 4.94
N ARG A 400 -5.29 2.80 5.74
CA ARG A 400 -6.76 2.81 5.83
C ARG A 400 -7.26 4.24 5.78
N TYR A 401 -7.99 4.59 4.73
CA TYR A 401 -8.56 5.93 4.55
C TYR A 401 -9.64 5.93 3.46
N ALA A 402 -10.55 6.89 3.55
CA ALA A 402 -11.57 7.19 2.55
C ALA A 402 -11.43 8.66 2.13
N VAL A 403 -11.45 8.95 0.84
CA VAL A 403 -11.23 10.29 0.27
C VAL A 403 -12.36 10.59 -0.71
N PHE A 404 -12.87 11.81 -0.66
CA PHE A 404 -13.97 12.29 -1.49
C PHE A 404 -13.56 13.49 -2.34
N ASN A 405 -14.01 13.48 -3.60
CA ASN A 405 -13.89 14.61 -4.52
C ASN A 405 -14.86 15.74 -4.13
N GLU A 406 -14.69 16.92 -4.76
CA GLU A 406 -15.57 18.07 -4.49
C GLU A 406 -17.05 17.84 -4.84
N ASP A 407 -17.30 17.07 -5.90
CA ASP A 407 -18.66 16.65 -6.27
C ASP A 407 -19.29 15.66 -5.29
N GLY A 408 -18.57 15.23 -4.24
CA GLY A 408 -19.00 14.26 -3.25
C GLY A 408 -18.81 12.80 -3.67
N SER A 409 -18.28 12.54 -4.87
CA SER A 409 -17.96 11.18 -5.30
C SER A 409 -16.76 10.61 -4.54
N LEU A 410 -16.78 9.31 -4.29
CA LEU A 410 -15.68 8.62 -3.61
C LEU A 410 -14.46 8.51 -4.53
N ALA A 411 -13.39 9.24 -4.20
CA ALA A 411 -12.14 9.28 -4.96
C ALA A 411 -11.28 8.05 -4.70
N GLU A 412 -11.02 7.75 -3.43
CA GLU A 412 -10.23 6.59 -3.02
C GLU A 412 -10.77 5.97 -1.73
N LEU A 413 -10.73 4.64 -1.66
CA LEU A 413 -11.07 3.88 -0.45
C LEU A 413 -10.08 2.74 -0.29
N LYS A 414 -9.26 2.81 0.77
CA LYS A 414 -8.12 1.92 0.96
C LYS A 414 -8.19 1.16 2.27
N GLY A 415 -7.78 -0.10 2.24
CA GLY A 415 -7.53 -0.95 3.42
C GLY A 415 -8.75 -1.41 4.22
N PHE A 416 -9.91 -0.77 4.06
CA PHE A 416 -11.16 -1.12 4.72
C PHE A 416 -11.76 -2.44 4.23
N GLU A 417 -12.52 -3.08 5.11
CA GLU A 417 -13.16 -4.38 4.96
C GLU A 417 -14.10 -4.42 3.74
N VAL A 418 -14.79 -3.31 3.41
CA VAL A 418 -15.67 -3.19 2.23
C VAL A 418 -14.97 -3.49 0.89
N LYS A 419 -13.68 -3.14 0.73
CA LYS A 419 -12.90 -3.43 -0.49
C LYS A 419 -12.29 -4.84 -0.50
N ARG A 420 -12.36 -5.59 0.59
CA ARG A 420 -11.79 -6.94 0.68
C ARG A 420 -12.79 -7.97 0.13
N ARG A 421 -12.27 -9.00 -0.55
CA ARG A 421 -13.09 -10.08 -1.13
C ARG A 421 -13.80 -10.95 -0.08
N GLY A 422 -13.29 -10.98 1.15
CA GLY A 422 -13.90 -11.64 2.31
C GLY A 422 -14.45 -10.64 3.33
N GLU A 423 -14.37 -11.00 4.61
CA GLU A 423 -14.84 -10.23 5.79
C GLU A 423 -16.34 -10.41 6.08
N LEU A 424 -16.76 -9.87 7.23
CA LEU A 424 -18.13 -9.90 7.73
C LEU A 424 -18.98 -8.89 6.95
N GLN A 425 -20.04 -9.36 6.30
CA GLN A 425 -20.86 -8.53 5.40
C GLN A 425 -21.51 -7.33 6.12
N LEU A 426 -21.95 -7.50 7.38
CA LEU A 426 -22.43 -6.43 8.25
C LEU A 426 -21.46 -5.24 8.30
N ILE A 427 -20.16 -5.49 8.48
CA ILE A 427 -19.16 -4.42 8.55
C ILE A 427 -18.97 -3.75 7.21
N LYS A 428 -19.06 -4.52 6.11
CA LYS A 428 -18.99 -3.96 4.75
C LYS A 428 -20.16 -3.03 4.47
N ASN A 429 -21.38 -3.45 4.83
CA ASN A 429 -22.59 -2.65 4.66
C ASN A 429 -22.54 -1.39 5.54
N PHE A 430 -22.16 -1.52 6.81
CA PHE A 430 -21.93 -0.39 7.71
C PHE A 430 -20.94 0.61 7.09
N GLN A 431 -19.77 0.14 6.63
CA GLN A 431 -18.76 0.97 5.99
C GLN A 431 -19.27 1.68 4.75
N SER A 432 -19.99 0.98 3.86
CA SER A 432 -20.61 1.58 2.68
C SER A 432 -21.54 2.73 3.06
N SER A 433 -22.37 2.57 4.09
CA SER A 433 -23.32 3.61 4.51
C SER A 433 -22.68 4.77 5.29
N VAL A 434 -21.67 4.49 6.12
CA VAL A 434 -21.11 5.49 7.04
C VAL A 434 -20.20 6.49 6.32
N PHE A 435 -19.43 6.05 5.32
CA PHE A 435 -18.46 6.93 4.67
C PHE A 435 -19.12 8.09 3.92
N GLU A 436 -20.22 7.84 3.20
CA GLU A 436 -20.98 8.90 2.53
C GLU A 436 -21.63 9.86 3.55
N SER A 437 -22.00 9.34 4.72
CA SER A 437 -22.62 10.15 5.79
C SER A 437 -21.65 11.15 6.44
N PHE A 438 -20.32 10.98 6.28
CA PHE A 438 -19.34 11.99 6.72
C PHE A 438 -19.41 13.29 5.90
N LEU A 439 -20.10 13.29 4.76
CA LEU A 439 -20.31 14.49 3.94
C LEU A 439 -21.53 15.31 4.39
N LEU A 440 -22.29 14.83 5.39
CA LEU A 440 -23.49 15.50 5.90
C LEU A 440 -23.14 16.39 7.10
N GLY A 441 -23.68 17.62 7.12
CA GLY A 441 -23.46 18.59 8.19
C GLY A 441 -22.56 19.75 7.76
N THR A 442 -22.63 20.86 8.51
CA THR A 442 -21.89 22.10 8.22
C THR A 442 -20.71 22.32 9.17
N ASN A 443 -20.68 21.59 10.28
CA ASN A 443 -19.62 21.63 11.28
C ASN A 443 -19.32 20.21 11.81
N LEU A 444 -18.20 20.06 12.52
CA LEU A 444 -17.71 18.75 12.96
C LEU A 444 -18.72 18.01 13.86
N GLN A 445 -19.44 18.74 14.71
CA GLN A 445 -20.46 18.17 15.59
C GLN A 445 -21.64 17.60 14.78
N GLU A 446 -22.14 18.34 13.79
CA GLU A 446 -23.21 17.88 12.91
C GLU A 446 -22.80 16.65 12.09
N VAL A 447 -21.55 16.63 11.60
CA VAL A 447 -20.99 15.47 10.90
C VAL A 447 -20.99 14.25 11.81
N TYR A 448 -20.48 14.37 13.04
CA TYR A 448 -20.46 13.25 13.99
C TYR A 448 -21.86 12.80 14.41
N ASN A 449 -22.81 13.73 14.52
CA ASN A 449 -24.21 13.40 14.76
C ASN A 449 -24.82 12.60 13.60
N ALA A 450 -24.51 12.95 12.35
CA ALA A 450 -24.99 12.24 11.17
C ALA A 450 -24.47 10.80 11.09
N VAL A 451 -23.15 10.60 11.25
CA VAL A 451 -22.56 9.25 11.24
C VAL A 451 -22.96 8.45 12.50
N GLY A 452 -23.21 9.12 13.62
CA GLY A 452 -23.74 8.52 14.85
C GLY A 452 -25.12 7.90 14.64
N LYS A 453 -26.01 8.55 13.88
CA LYS A 453 -27.32 7.97 13.50
C LYS A 453 -27.18 6.68 12.71
N VAL A 454 -26.23 6.63 11.76
CA VAL A 454 -25.93 5.40 11.00
C VAL A 454 -25.44 4.29 11.91
N ALA A 455 -24.53 4.61 12.85
CA ALA A 455 -24.04 3.64 13.82
C ALA A 455 -25.17 3.08 14.69
N ASN A 456 -26.05 3.95 15.21
CA ASN A 456 -27.20 3.55 16.02
C ASN A 456 -28.15 2.65 15.25
N TYR A 457 -28.46 2.98 13.99
CA TYR A 457 -29.30 2.13 13.14
C TYR A 457 -28.75 0.69 13.04
N TRP A 458 -27.45 0.52 12.77
CA TRP A 458 -26.85 -0.81 12.66
C TRP A 458 -26.75 -1.52 14.02
N LEU A 459 -26.60 -0.79 15.12
CA LEU A 459 -26.67 -1.34 16.47
C LEU A 459 -28.08 -1.81 16.82
N ASP A 460 -29.11 -1.04 16.48
CA ASP A 460 -30.51 -1.39 16.72
C ASP A 460 -30.89 -2.69 15.99
N VAL A 461 -30.41 -2.87 14.74
CA VAL A 461 -30.57 -4.14 14.00
C VAL A 461 -30.02 -5.33 14.80
N LEU A 462 -28.87 -5.19 15.48
CA LEU A 462 -28.28 -6.26 16.27
C LEU A 462 -28.96 -6.45 17.64
N TYR A 463 -29.29 -5.36 18.34
CA TYR A 463 -29.92 -5.42 19.66
C TYR A 463 -31.35 -5.97 19.59
N THR A 464 -32.07 -5.67 18.50
CA THR A 464 -33.38 -6.28 18.20
C THR A 464 -33.27 -7.68 17.61
N GLN A 465 -32.06 -8.24 17.52
CA GLN A 465 -31.78 -9.57 16.94
C GLN A 465 -32.36 -9.73 15.54
N ALA A 466 -32.41 -8.64 14.78
CA ALA A 466 -33.00 -8.55 13.46
C ALA A 466 -34.39 -9.22 13.38
N ALA A 467 -35.24 -9.01 14.39
CA ALA A 467 -36.53 -9.69 14.54
C ALA A 467 -37.45 -9.53 13.31
N ASN A 468 -37.38 -8.38 12.63
CA ASN A 468 -38.21 -8.05 11.47
C ASN A 468 -37.52 -8.33 10.11
N MET A 469 -36.32 -8.93 10.11
CA MET A 469 -35.55 -9.22 8.89
C MET A 469 -35.83 -10.65 8.39
N PRO A 470 -36.00 -10.91 7.09
CA PRO A 470 -36.07 -12.28 6.58
C PRO A 470 -34.78 -13.08 6.84
N ASP A 471 -34.91 -14.39 7.09
CA ASP A 471 -33.75 -15.26 7.38
C ASP A 471 -32.68 -15.24 6.28
N THR A 472 -33.10 -15.14 5.02
CA THR A 472 -32.19 -15.08 3.87
C THR A 472 -31.34 -13.81 3.88
N GLU A 473 -31.95 -12.68 4.23
CA GLU A 473 -31.26 -11.40 4.37
C GLU A 473 -30.35 -11.39 5.59
N LEU A 474 -30.83 -11.90 6.73
CA LEU A 474 -30.03 -12.06 7.94
C LEU A 474 -28.80 -12.91 7.64
N CYS A 475 -28.98 -14.09 7.04
CA CYS A 475 -27.89 -14.98 6.64
C CYS A 475 -26.81 -14.25 5.82
N ASN A 476 -27.21 -13.42 4.86
CA ASN A 476 -26.27 -12.64 4.06
C ASN A 476 -25.56 -11.57 4.89
N LEU A 477 -26.28 -10.88 5.78
CA LEU A 477 -25.74 -9.80 6.61
C LEU A 477 -24.69 -10.28 7.61
N ILE A 478 -24.97 -11.37 8.32
CA ILE A 478 -24.07 -11.91 9.36
C ILE A 478 -23.04 -12.90 8.81
N CYS A 479 -23.09 -13.23 7.52
CA CYS A 479 -22.12 -14.12 6.90
C CYS A 479 -20.73 -13.47 6.89
N GLU A 480 -19.74 -14.22 7.37
CA GLU A 480 -18.34 -13.94 7.13
C GLU A 480 -17.81 -14.89 6.05
N ASN A 481 -17.12 -14.34 5.05
CA ASN A 481 -16.48 -15.13 4.00
C ASN A 481 -14.96 -15.06 4.10
N ARG A 482 -14.31 -16.23 4.06
CA ARG A 482 -12.85 -16.35 4.02
C ARG A 482 -12.42 -17.44 3.04
N SER A 483 -11.52 -17.10 2.11
CA SER A 483 -10.94 -18.07 1.18
C SER A 483 -9.70 -18.75 1.77
N MET A 484 -9.63 -20.07 1.64
CA MET A 484 -8.44 -20.85 2.03
C MET A 484 -7.42 -20.88 0.89
N SER A 485 -6.18 -20.49 1.17
CA SER A 485 -5.12 -20.42 0.15
C SER A 485 -4.45 -21.77 -0.16
N ARG A 486 -4.61 -22.74 0.75
CA ARG A 486 -4.05 -24.10 0.66
C ARG A 486 -5.16 -25.13 0.85
N LYS A 487 -4.84 -26.41 0.62
CA LYS A 487 -5.75 -27.52 0.93
C LYS A 487 -5.92 -27.68 2.43
N LEU A 488 -7.04 -28.27 2.87
CA LEU A 488 -7.34 -28.45 4.30
C LEU A 488 -6.26 -29.26 5.04
N GLU A 489 -5.73 -30.31 4.41
CA GLU A 489 -4.69 -31.19 4.95
C GLU A 489 -3.38 -30.45 5.25
N GLU A 490 -3.02 -29.48 4.41
CA GLU A 490 -1.78 -28.70 4.54
C GLU A 490 -1.77 -27.76 5.77
N TYR A 491 -2.93 -27.49 6.37
CA TYR A 491 -3.03 -26.69 7.59
C TYR A 491 -2.75 -27.50 8.86
N GLY A 492 -2.75 -28.84 8.81
CA GLY A 492 -2.43 -29.72 9.93
C GLY A 492 -3.24 -29.40 11.20
N SER A 493 -2.54 -29.11 12.30
CA SER A 493 -3.13 -28.85 13.62
C SER A 493 -3.51 -27.37 13.87
N GLN A 494 -3.39 -26.50 12.87
CA GLN A 494 -3.77 -25.09 13.03
C GLN A 494 -5.27 -24.94 13.31
N LYS A 495 -5.61 -23.99 14.19
CA LYS A 495 -7.00 -23.65 14.50
C LYS A 495 -7.35 -22.31 13.88
N SER A 496 -8.40 -22.28 13.06
CA SER A 496 -9.01 -21.05 12.54
C SER A 496 -10.48 -21.28 12.22
N THR A 497 -11.26 -20.21 12.12
CA THR A 497 -12.67 -20.29 11.72
C THR A 497 -12.82 -20.95 10.35
N SER A 498 -11.97 -20.60 9.38
CA SER A 498 -11.96 -21.22 8.04
C SER A 498 -11.70 -22.73 8.08
N ILE A 499 -10.75 -23.20 8.90
CA ILE A 499 -10.43 -24.62 9.04
C ILE A 499 -11.60 -25.38 9.67
N SER A 500 -12.20 -24.85 10.73
CA SER A 500 -13.37 -25.47 11.36
C SER A 500 -14.57 -25.53 10.42
N THR A 501 -14.82 -24.46 9.66
CA THR A 501 -15.87 -24.42 8.65
C THR A 501 -15.61 -25.46 7.55
N ALA A 502 -14.39 -25.57 7.05
CA ALA A 502 -14.03 -26.56 6.03
C ALA A 502 -14.22 -28.00 6.53
N LYS A 503 -13.75 -28.32 7.75
CA LYS A 503 -13.98 -29.62 8.38
C LYS A 503 -15.46 -29.94 8.50
N ARG A 504 -16.27 -28.98 8.95
CA ARG A 504 -17.73 -29.13 9.06
C ARG A 504 -18.41 -29.31 7.70
N LEU A 505 -17.98 -28.59 6.66
CA LEU A 505 -18.49 -28.79 5.30
C LEU A 505 -18.20 -30.22 4.80
N ALA A 506 -17.00 -30.73 5.04
CA ALA A 506 -16.63 -32.11 4.68
C ALA A 506 -17.51 -33.15 5.40
N GLU A 507 -17.86 -32.92 6.67
CA GLU A 507 -18.69 -33.85 7.45
C GLU A 507 -20.06 -34.13 6.79
N PHE A 508 -20.75 -33.14 6.22
CA PHE A 508 -22.11 -33.33 5.67
C PHE A 508 -22.23 -33.23 4.14
N LEU A 509 -21.27 -32.63 3.44
CA LEU A 509 -21.23 -32.59 1.97
C LEU A 509 -20.20 -33.55 1.36
N GLY A 510 -19.40 -34.23 2.20
CA GLY A 510 -18.37 -35.17 1.79
C GLY A 510 -17.00 -34.53 1.52
N ASP A 511 -15.95 -35.36 1.62
CA ASP A 511 -14.55 -34.92 1.54
C ASP A 511 -14.16 -34.29 0.19
N GLN A 512 -14.90 -34.59 -0.89
CA GLN A 512 -14.66 -34.00 -2.21
C GLN A 512 -14.72 -32.46 -2.18
N MET A 513 -15.53 -31.87 -1.29
CA MET A 513 -15.67 -30.41 -1.17
C MET A 513 -14.43 -29.69 -0.66
N VAL A 514 -13.49 -30.39 -0.02
CA VAL A 514 -12.31 -29.78 0.64
C VAL A 514 -10.97 -30.21 0.02
N LYS A 515 -11.01 -30.96 -1.08
CA LYS A 515 -9.80 -31.48 -1.76
C LYS A 515 -9.01 -30.40 -2.48
N ASP A 516 -9.70 -29.39 -2.99
CA ASP A 516 -9.09 -28.32 -3.79
C ASP A 516 -8.72 -27.10 -2.95
N LYS A 517 -7.66 -26.42 -3.38
CA LYS A 517 -7.27 -25.10 -2.85
C LYS A 517 -8.29 -24.05 -3.26
N GLY A 518 -8.43 -22.99 -2.48
CA GLY A 518 -9.33 -21.87 -2.81
C GLY A 518 -10.74 -21.99 -2.27
N LEU A 519 -11.02 -22.98 -1.40
CA LEU A 519 -12.33 -23.15 -0.77
C LEU A 519 -12.81 -21.85 -0.12
N SER A 520 -14.01 -21.40 -0.49
CA SER A 520 -14.67 -20.22 0.09
C SER A 520 -15.47 -20.65 1.32
N CYS A 521 -14.92 -20.43 2.50
CA CYS A 521 -15.59 -20.74 3.76
C CYS A 521 -16.54 -19.61 4.13
N LYS A 522 -17.84 -19.79 3.84
CA LYS A 522 -18.93 -18.94 4.34
C LYS A 522 -19.46 -19.49 5.66
N PHE A 523 -19.37 -18.71 6.72
CA PHE A 523 -19.76 -19.17 8.05
C PHE A 523 -20.39 -18.07 8.90
N ILE A 524 -21.06 -18.52 9.95
CA ILE A 524 -21.59 -17.71 11.04
C ILE A 524 -20.93 -18.15 12.35
N ILE A 525 -20.93 -17.30 13.37
CA ILE A 525 -20.50 -17.64 14.72
C ILE A 525 -21.72 -17.92 15.60
N ALA A 526 -21.76 -19.11 16.20
CA ALA A 526 -22.84 -19.54 17.09
C ALA A 526 -22.50 -19.31 18.56
N LYS A 527 -23.51 -19.05 19.41
CA LYS A 527 -23.32 -18.81 20.85
C LYS A 527 -22.79 -20.04 21.58
N LYS A 528 -23.32 -21.22 21.25
CA LYS A 528 -22.95 -22.50 21.88
C LYS A 528 -21.86 -23.23 21.10
N PRO A 529 -21.03 -24.05 21.78
CA PRO A 529 -20.90 -24.19 23.24
C PRO A 529 -20.29 -22.95 23.90
N GLU A 530 -20.90 -22.48 24.99
CA GLU A 530 -20.42 -21.31 25.74
C GLU A 530 -19.01 -21.54 26.32
N GLY A 531 -18.22 -20.48 26.44
CA GLY A 531 -16.82 -20.55 26.88
C GLY A 531 -15.84 -21.16 25.85
N SER A 532 -16.34 -21.71 24.73
CA SER A 532 -15.45 -22.25 23.69
C SER A 532 -14.88 -21.15 22.78
N PRO A 533 -13.65 -21.30 22.28
CA PRO A 533 -13.05 -20.33 21.37
C PRO A 533 -13.89 -20.09 20.11
N VAL A 534 -13.89 -18.87 19.57
CA VAL A 534 -14.61 -18.49 18.33
C VAL A 534 -14.33 -19.45 17.18
N THR A 535 -13.09 -19.96 17.09
CA THR A 535 -12.70 -20.93 16.06
C THR A 535 -13.50 -22.22 16.10
N GLU A 536 -13.97 -22.66 17.27
CA GLU A 536 -14.73 -23.89 17.45
C GLU A 536 -16.25 -23.66 17.29
N ARG A 537 -16.68 -22.39 17.25
CA ARG A 537 -18.09 -21.99 17.14
C ARG A 537 -18.51 -21.57 15.72
N ALA A 538 -17.60 -21.65 14.74
CA ALA A 538 -17.87 -21.29 13.35
C ALA A 538 -18.72 -22.35 12.61
N ILE A 539 -19.97 -22.03 12.28
CA ILE A 539 -20.91 -22.92 11.59
C ILE A 539 -21.00 -22.57 10.11
N PRO A 540 -20.84 -23.53 9.17
CA PRO A 540 -21.01 -23.27 7.75
C PRO A 540 -22.43 -22.82 7.43
N LEU A 541 -22.57 -21.72 6.68
CA LEU A 541 -23.89 -21.18 6.33
C LEU A 541 -24.74 -22.18 5.51
N ALA A 542 -24.08 -23.05 4.74
CA ALA A 542 -24.72 -24.07 3.93
C ALA A 542 -25.63 -25.03 4.73
N ILE A 543 -25.41 -25.22 6.04
CA ILE A 543 -26.26 -26.10 6.86
C ILE A 543 -27.71 -25.60 6.97
N PHE A 544 -27.93 -24.30 6.83
CA PHE A 544 -29.28 -23.71 6.87
C PHE A 544 -30.05 -23.94 5.56
N GLN A 545 -29.37 -24.40 4.51
CA GLN A 545 -29.94 -24.71 3.19
C GLN A 545 -30.14 -26.21 2.96
N THR A 546 -29.69 -27.07 3.90
CA THR A 546 -29.87 -28.53 3.80
C THR A 546 -31.23 -28.98 4.30
N GLU A 547 -31.58 -30.23 3.98
CA GLU A 547 -32.74 -30.92 4.53
C GLU A 547 -32.79 -30.88 6.06
N ASP A 548 -34.02 -30.83 6.59
CA ASP A 548 -34.28 -30.58 8.01
C ASP A 548 -33.66 -31.64 8.94
N GLY A 549 -33.65 -32.91 8.53
CA GLY A 549 -33.01 -33.99 9.29
C GLY A 549 -31.49 -33.80 9.43
N VAL A 550 -30.82 -33.47 8.31
CA VAL A 550 -29.37 -33.20 8.25
C VAL A 550 -29.02 -31.98 9.10
N LYS A 551 -29.74 -30.87 8.90
CA LYS A 551 -29.58 -29.63 9.66
C LYS A 551 -29.67 -29.88 11.17
N ARG A 552 -30.72 -30.57 11.63
CA ARG A 552 -30.94 -30.84 13.05
C ARG A 552 -29.86 -31.73 13.66
N HIS A 553 -29.45 -32.78 12.94
CA HIS A 553 -28.39 -33.70 13.39
C HIS A 553 -27.06 -32.95 13.62
N TYR A 554 -26.58 -32.22 12.62
CA TYR A 554 -25.29 -31.55 12.69
C TYR A 554 -25.29 -30.34 13.63
N LEU A 555 -26.36 -29.55 13.68
CA LEU A 555 -26.46 -28.43 14.63
C LEU A 555 -26.42 -28.91 16.08
N ARG A 556 -27.14 -30.00 16.44
CA ARG A 556 -27.07 -30.58 17.80
C ARG A 556 -25.66 -31.00 18.17
N ARG A 557 -24.95 -31.64 17.23
CA ARG A 557 -23.56 -32.10 17.41
C ARG A 557 -22.58 -30.93 17.56
N TRP A 558 -22.61 -29.96 16.64
CA TRP A 558 -21.66 -28.83 16.63
C TRP A 558 -21.89 -27.85 17.78
N LEU A 559 -23.15 -27.64 18.18
CA LEU A 559 -23.52 -26.80 19.32
C LEU A 559 -23.38 -27.53 20.67
N LYS A 560 -22.96 -28.81 20.67
CA LYS A 560 -22.91 -29.70 21.84
C LYS A 560 -24.21 -29.67 22.66
N SER A 561 -25.34 -29.63 21.96
CA SER A 561 -26.67 -29.41 22.53
C SER A 561 -27.65 -30.47 22.00
N PRO A 562 -27.60 -31.71 22.51
CA PRO A 562 -28.45 -32.81 22.01
C PRO A 562 -29.95 -32.53 22.18
N GLY A 563 -30.34 -31.79 23.22
CA GLY A 563 -31.72 -31.39 23.49
C GLY A 563 -32.23 -30.16 22.71
N LEU A 564 -31.48 -29.64 21.72
CA LEU A 564 -31.92 -28.47 20.95
C LEU A 564 -33.20 -28.80 20.14
N THR A 565 -34.25 -28.01 20.37
CA THR A 565 -35.57 -28.13 19.72
C THR A 565 -35.87 -26.98 18.77
N ASN A 566 -35.38 -25.77 19.07
CA ASN A 566 -35.52 -24.59 18.21
C ASN A 566 -34.26 -24.39 17.36
N PHE A 567 -34.42 -24.46 16.03
CA PHE A 567 -33.34 -24.36 15.04
C PHE A 567 -33.38 -23.03 14.25
N ASP A 568 -34.15 -22.06 14.73
CA ASP A 568 -34.10 -20.69 14.21
C ASP A 568 -32.68 -20.13 14.35
N ILE A 569 -32.17 -19.52 13.28
CA ILE A 569 -30.82 -18.99 13.23
C ILE A 569 -30.56 -17.95 14.33
N ARG A 570 -31.56 -17.14 14.70
CA ARG A 570 -31.43 -16.09 15.74
C ARG A 570 -31.13 -16.66 17.11
N ASN A 571 -31.62 -17.87 17.39
CA ASN A 571 -31.36 -18.57 18.65
C ASN A 571 -29.99 -19.27 18.67
N ILE A 572 -29.38 -19.45 17.50
CA ILE A 572 -28.07 -20.08 17.35
C ILE A 572 -26.96 -19.05 17.38
N LEU A 573 -27.19 -17.85 16.84
CA LEU A 573 -26.17 -16.80 16.70
C LEU A 573 -25.62 -16.31 18.03
N ASP A 574 -24.32 -16.03 18.01
CA ASP A 574 -23.67 -15.24 19.05
C ASP A 574 -23.84 -13.74 18.74
N TRP A 575 -24.97 -13.16 19.13
CA TRP A 575 -25.24 -11.73 18.89
C TRP A 575 -24.20 -10.81 19.53
N GLU A 576 -23.69 -11.16 20.71
CA GLU A 576 -22.66 -10.38 21.42
C GLU A 576 -21.36 -10.31 20.61
N TYR A 577 -20.96 -11.42 19.98
CA TYR A 577 -19.82 -11.41 19.06
C TYR A 577 -19.99 -10.40 17.90
N TYR A 578 -21.16 -10.36 17.26
CA TYR A 578 -21.39 -9.43 16.15
C TYR A 578 -21.49 -7.97 16.63
N ILE A 579 -22.09 -7.75 17.79
CA ILE A 579 -22.16 -6.43 18.44
C ILE A 579 -20.74 -5.94 18.76
N GLU A 580 -19.89 -6.78 19.34
CA GLU A 580 -18.48 -6.44 19.63
C GLU A 580 -17.70 -6.10 18.35
N ARG A 581 -17.90 -6.88 17.27
CA ARG A 581 -17.27 -6.63 15.97
C ARG A 581 -17.71 -5.30 15.37
N LEU A 582 -19.01 -4.97 15.42
CA LEU A 582 -19.55 -3.70 14.94
C LEU A 582 -19.07 -2.53 15.81
N ASN A 583 -19.14 -2.67 17.14
CA ASN A 583 -18.63 -1.69 18.09
C ASN A 583 -17.15 -1.41 17.86
N SER A 584 -16.33 -2.41 17.56
CA SER A 584 -14.93 -2.20 17.21
C SER A 584 -14.79 -1.36 15.93
N ALA A 585 -15.65 -1.56 14.92
CA ALA A 585 -15.62 -0.73 13.71
C ALA A 585 -16.08 0.70 13.99
N ILE A 586 -17.16 0.88 14.75
CA ILE A 586 -17.68 2.19 15.20
C ILE A 586 -16.60 2.94 16.00
N GLN A 587 -15.92 2.28 16.93
CA GLN A 587 -14.84 2.87 17.72
C GLN A 587 -13.71 3.40 16.84
N LYS A 588 -13.24 2.57 15.90
CA LYS A 588 -12.11 2.93 15.03
C LYS A 588 -12.46 4.04 14.03
N ILE A 589 -13.70 4.09 13.54
CA ILE A 589 -14.11 4.99 12.44
C ILE A 589 -14.74 6.28 12.97
N ILE A 590 -15.48 6.22 14.07
CA ILE A 590 -16.31 7.32 14.58
C ILE A 590 -15.80 7.81 15.94
N THR A 591 -15.91 7.00 16.99
CA THR A 591 -15.85 7.54 18.35
C THR A 591 -14.45 7.90 18.82
N ILE A 592 -13.43 7.09 18.48
CA ILE A 592 -12.05 7.42 18.84
C ILE A 592 -11.55 8.62 18.03
N PRO A 593 -11.76 8.70 16.69
CA PRO A 593 -11.46 9.92 15.95
C PRO A 593 -12.17 11.17 16.50
N ALA A 594 -13.46 11.07 16.85
CA ALA A 594 -14.22 12.18 17.42
C ALA A 594 -13.56 12.72 18.70
N ALA A 595 -13.21 11.84 19.63
CA ALA A 595 -12.60 12.20 20.91
C ALA A 595 -11.20 12.83 20.79
N ILE A 596 -10.48 12.60 19.69
CA ILE A 596 -9.13 13.15 19.46
C ILE A 596 -9.21 14.51 18.71
N GLN A 597 -10.37 14.83 18.13
CA GLN A 597 -10.58 16.03 17.33
C GLN A 597 -11.34 17.14 18.07
N GLU A 598 -11.91 16.85 19.24
CA GLU A 598 -12.25 17.86 20.26
C GLU A 598 -10.99 18.54 20.78
#